data_AF-A0A7W3N1D9-F1
#
_entry.id   AF-A0A7W3N1D9-F1
#
_cell.length_a   1.000
_cell.length_b   1.000
_cell.length_c   1.000
_cell.angle_alpha   90.00
_cell.angle_beta   90.00
_cell.angle_gamma   90.00
#
_symmetry.space_group_name_H-M   'P 1'
#
loop_
_entity.id
_entity.type
_entity.pdbx_description
1 polymer ?
#
loop_
_entity_poly.entity_id
_entity_poly.type
_entity_poly.pdbx_seq_one_letter_code
_entity_poly.pdbx_strand_id
1 'polypeptide(L)'
;MAIKARVLATVTRLIAVLLVPIAFCLAPGRARFLACQWALGLRFPAEDLRGLTPETLAAFTHARAEAFWRDGQLIGLTYDNEWWHFEYRTVEPIRLPHPAAAAWLCEHGAAYGLCRIYDNEPWHDELRPDAVDDGRPPMYADPAENPRTQP
;
A
#
# COMPACT_ATOMS: atom_id res chain seq x y z
N MET A 1 -10.24 -14.59 -14.57
CA MET A 1 -9.62 -13.86 -13.42
C MET A 1 -10.02 -12.39 -13.34
N ALA A 2 -10.00 -11.61 -14.42
CA ALA A 2 -10.32 -10.16 -14.40
C ALA A 2 -11.75 -9.80 -13.93
N ILE A 3 -12.78 -10.56 -14.32
CA ILE A 3 -14.17 -10.28 -13.93
C ILE A 3 -14.36 -10.44 -12.42
N LYS A 4 -13.85 -11.53 -11.83
CA LYS A 4 -13.90 -11.77 -10.38
C LYS A 4 -13.23 -10.64 -9.61
N ALA A 5 -12.06 -10.17 -10.07
CA ALA A 5 -11.36 -9.04 -9.46
C ALA A 5 -12.17 -7.75 -9.52
N ARG A 6 -12.79 -7.43 -10.67
CA ARG A 6 -13.67 -6.25 -10.83
C ARG A 6 -14.92 -6.33 -9.95
N VAL A 7 -15.56 -7.50 -9.89
CA VAL A 7 -16.74 -7.71 -9.03
C VAL A 7 -16.37 -7.50 -7.57
N LEU A 8 -15.28 -8.12 -7.10
CA LEU A 8 -14.82 -7.95 -5.72
C LEU A 8 -14.49 -6.48 -5.42
N ALA A 9 -13.81 -5.77 -6.32
CA ALA A 9 -13.52 -4.34 -6.15
C ALA A 9 -14.81 -3.49 -6.06
N THR A 10 -15.82 -3.79 -6.87
CA THR A 10 -17.12 -3.12 -6.80
C THR A 10 -17.85 -3.43 -5.49
N VAL A 11 -17.88 -4.70 -5.06
CA VAL A 11 -18.49 -5.10 -3.79
C VAL A 11 -17.81 -4.40 -2.61
N THR A 12 -16.48 -4.34 -2.57
CA THR A 12 -15.75 -3.63 -1.50
C THR A 12 -16.11 -2.14 -1.45
N ARG A 13 -16.22 -1.48 -2.61
CA ARG A 13 -16.65 -0.06 -2.66
C ARG A 13 -18.09 0.14 -2.18
N LEU A 14 -19.00 -0.75 -2.55
CA LEU A 14 -20.38 -0.71 -2.05
C LEU A 14 -20.44 -0.89 -0.54
N ILE A 15 -19.71 -1.87 0.00
CA ILE A 15 -19.59 -2.07 1.46
C ILE A 15 -19.06 -0.80 2.12
N ALA A 16 -18.00 -0.18 1.59
CA ALA A 16 -17.46 1.06 2.16
C ALA A 16 -18.50 2.18 2.19
N VAL A 17 -19.25 2.41 1.11
CA VAL A 17 -20.33 3.41 1.05
C VAL A 17 -21.40 3.13 2.11
N LEU A 18 -21.82 1.87 2.25
CA LEU A 18 -22.81 1.45 3.26
C LEU A 18 -22.30 1.62 4.70
N LEU A 19 -20.99 1.56 4.92
CA LEU A 19 -20.37 1.76 6.23
C LEU A 19 -20.18 3.24 6.61
N VAL A 20 -20.25 4.18 5.65
CA VAL A 20 -20.05 5.62 5.92
C VAL A 20 -20.98 6.18 7.00
N PRO A 21 -22.30 5.89 7.03
CA PRO A 21 -23.18 6.40 8.08
C PRO A 21 -22.78 5.91 9.47
N ILE A 22 -22.39 4.63 9.58
CA ILE A 22 -21.92 4.03 10.85
C ILE A 22 -20.61 4.70 11.28
N ALA A 23 -19.68 4.88 10.35
CA ALA A 23 -18.42 5.57 10.61
C ALA A 23 -18.62 7.05 10.98
N PHE A 24 -19.63 7.72 10.42
CA PHE A 24 -19.98 9.11 10.75
C PHE A 24 -20.49 9.26 12.18
N CYS A 25 -21.30 8.30 12.66
CA CYS A 25 -21.73 8.27 14.05
C CYS A 25 -20.55 8.11 15.04
N LEU A 26 -19.49 7.40 14.64
CA LEU A 26 -18.33 7.12 15.49
C LEU A 26 -17.23 8.19 15.40
N ALA A 27 -16.97 8.73 14.21
CA ALA A 27 -15.97 9.76 13.96
C ALA A 27 -16.36 10.63 12.76
N PRO A 28 -17.15 11.71 12.95
CA PRO A 28 -17.73 12.49 11.85
C PRO A 28 -16.66 13.12 10.93
N GLY A 29 -15.52 13.55 11.49
CA GLY A 29 -14.40 14.10 10.72
C GLY A 29 -13.55 13.08 9.96
N ARG A 30 -13.73 11.77 10.20
CA ARG A 30 -12.93 10.68 9.61
C ARG A 30 -13.78 9.53 9.05
N ALA A 31 -15.07 9.77 8.82
CA ALA A 31 -16.04 8.73 8.46
C ALA A 31 -15.62 7.94 7.20
N ARG A 32 -15.25 8.66 6.13
CA ARG A 32 -14.80 8.06 4.86
C ARG A 32 -13.51 7.26 5.03
N PHE A 33 -12.58 7.77 5.84
CA PHE A 33 -11.34 7.07 6.16
C PHE A 33 -11.63 5.75 6.88
N LEU A 34 -12.39 5.77 7.98
CA LEU A 34 -12.72 4.57 8.74
C LEU A 34 -13.51 3.54 7.92
N ALA A 35 -14.50 3.98 7.15
CA ALA A 35 -15.29 3.10 6.29
C ALA A 35 -14.43 2.41 5.22
N CYS A 36 -13.44 3.13 4.66
CA CYS A 36 -12.46 2.57 3.75
C CYS A 36 -11.60 1.50 4.44
N GLN A 37 -11.03 1.80 5.62
CA GLN A 37 -10.19 0.85 6.35
C GLN A 37 -10.97 -0.43 6.72
N TRP A 38 -12.21 -0.31 7.17
CA TRP A 38 -13.05 -1.48 7.48
C TRP A 38 -13.36 -2.31 6.24
N ALA A 39 -13.73 -1.67 5.13
CA ALA A 39 -14.03 -2.38 3.89
C ALA A 39 -12.80 -3.12 3.34
N LEU A 40 -11.62 -2.51 3.45
CA LEU A 40 -10.37 -3.14 3.03
C LEU A 40 -9.94 -4.26 3.97
N GLY A 41 -10.13 -4.12 5.29
CA GLY A 41 -9.91 -5.20 6.26
C GLY A 41 -10.80 -6.42 6.01
N LEU A 42 -12.05 -6.21 5.64
CA LEU A 42 -12.95 -7.30 5.20
C LEU A 42 -12.50 -7.95 3.89
N ARG A 43 -11.93 -7.16 2.97
CA ARG A 43 -11.47 -7.63 1.65
C ARG A 43 -10.13 -8.37 1.73
N PHE A 44 -9.26 -7.99 2.66
CA PHE A 44 -7.90 -8.49 2.83
C PHE A 44 -7.67 -8.90 4.31
N PRO A 45 -8.33 -9.97 4.80
CA PRO A 45 -8.23 -10.36 6.21
C PRO A 45 -6.84 -10.87 6.63
N ALA A 46 -5.97 -11.19 5.67
CA ALA A 46 -4.60 -11.64 5.89
C ALA A 46 -3.57 -10.49 5.86
N GLU A 47 -4.01 -9.24 5.66
CA GLU A 47 -3.15 -8.05 5.74
C GLU A 47 -2.63 -7.91 7.17
N ASP A 48 -1.30 -7.95 7.33
CA ASP A 48 -0.61 -7.68 8.58
C ASP A 48 0.23 -6.41 8.43
N LEU A 49 -0.03 -5.43 9.29
CA LEU A 49 0.63 -4.13 9.30
C LEU A 49 1.29 -3.83 10.65
N ARG A 50 1.32 -4.80 11.58
CA ARG A 50 1.76 -4.58 12.97
C ARG A 50 3.23 -4.23 13.09
N GLY A 51 4.04 -4.55 12.08
CA GLY A 51 5.47 -4.23 12.09
C GLY A 51 5.83 -2.91 11.40
N LEU A 52 4.86 -2.18 10.85
CA LEU A 52 5.10 -0.83 10.33
C LEU A 52 5.28 0.17 11.46
N THR A 53 6.15 1.17 11.26
CA THR A 53 6.18 2.32 12.15
C THR A 53 4.86 3.10 12.06
N PRO A 54 4.43 3.81 13.12
CA PRO A 54 3.19 4.58 13.10
C PRO A 54 3.11 5.58 11.94
N GLU A 55 4.24 6.20 11.59
CA GLU A 55 4.34 7.17 10.50
C GLU A 55 4.15 6.49 9.13
N THR A 56 4.77 5.33 8.94
CA THR A 56 4.66 4.55 7.70
C THR A 56 3.24 4.01 7.53
N LEU A 57 2.65 3.50 8.61
CA LEU A 57 1.26 3.08 8.64
C LEU A 57 0.31 4.24 8.32
N ALA A 58 0.55 5.43 8.87
CA ALA A 58 -0.24 6.62 8.57
C ALA A 58 -0.14 7.02 7.09
N ALA A 59 1.06 7.04 6.52
CA ALA A 59 1.28 7.34 5.12
C ALA A 59 0.52 6.36 4.20
N PHE A 60 0.69 5.04 4.41
CA PHE A 60 -0.01 4.03 3.63
C PHE A 60 -1.53 4.06 3.79
N THR A 61 -2.03 4.23 5.01
CA THR A 61 -3.48 4.29 5.25
C THR A 61 -4.11 5.56 4.70
N HIS A 62 -3.38 6.68 4.65
CA HIS A 62 -3.84 7.91 4.00
C HIS A 62 -3.86 7.75 2.48
N ALA A 63 -2.74 7.31 1.88
CA ALA A 63 -2.61 7.08 0.44
C ALA A 63 -3.68 6.12 -0.09
N ARG A 64 -3.88 4.97 0.58
CA ARG A 64 -4.90 4.00 0.16
C ARG A 64 -6.32 4.54 0.28
N ALA A 65 -6.60 5.40 1.26
CA ALA A 65 -7.93 5.97 1.45
C ALA A 65 -8.24 6.98 0.34
N GLU A 66 -7.26 7.78 -0.07
CA GLU A 66 -7.42 8.68 -1.22
C GLU A 66 -7.60 7.88 -2.51
N ALA A 67 -6.71 6.93 -2.80
CA ALA A 67 -6.79 6.05 -3.96
C ALA A 67 -8.17 5.36 -4.07
N PHE A 68 -8.70 4.90 -2.93
CA PHE A 68 -9.98 4.23 -2.85
C PHE A 68 -11.16 5.12 -3.23
N TRP A 69 -11.19 6.34 -2.68
CA TRP A 69 -12.33 7.24 -2.82
C TRP A 69 -12.29 8.10 -4.06
N ARG A 70 -11.10 8.54 -4.46
CA ARG A 70 -10.87 9.41 -5.61
C ARG A 70 -10.85 8.60 -6.91
N ASP A 71 -10.08 7.50 -6.91
CA ASP A 71 -9.75 6.77 -8.14
C ASP A 71 -10.41 5.37 -8.19
N GLY A 72 -11.07 4.95 -7.11
CA GLY A 72 -11.67 3.61 -7.02
C GLY A 72 -10.63 2.50 -6.94
N GLN A 73 -9.36 2.83 -6.68
CA GLN A 73 -8.24 1.91 -6.62
C GLN A 73 -8.15 1.28 -5.22
N LEU A 74 -8.15 -0.05 -5.17
CA LEU A 74 -7.97 -0.79 -3.93
C LEU A 74 -6.50 -1.12 -3.78
N ILE A 75 -5.89 -0.65 -2.70
CA ILE A 75 -4.51 -0.96 -2.32
C ILE A 75 -4.58 -1.86 -1.08
N GLY A 76 -4.28 -3.14 -1.28
CA GLY A 76 -3.99 -4.08 -0.19
C GLY A 76 -2.51 -3.99 0.15
N LEU A 77 -2.21 -4.07 1.43
CA LEU A 77 -0.86 -3.93 1.96
C LEU A 77 -0.44 -5.27 2.56
N THR A 78 0.85 -5.55 2.50
CA THR A 78 1.48 -6.63 3.26
C THR A 78 2.78 -6.07 3.76
N TYR A 79 2.99 -6.11 5.08
CA TYR A 79 4.29 -5.86 5.65
C TYR A 79 5.00 -7.21 5.84
N ASP A 80 6.10 -7.42 5.13
CA ASP A 80 7.02 -8.53 5.35
C ASP A 80 8.33 -7.92 5.84
N ASN A 81 8.70 -8.18 7.09
CA ASN A 81 9.99 -7.77 7.60
C ASN A 81 11.02 -8.77 7.09
N GLU A 82 11.71 -8.44 5.99
CA GLU A 82 12.76 -9.29 5.45
C GLU A 82 13.91 -9.46 6.46
N TRP A 83 13.83 -10.49 7.30
CA TRP A 83 14.92 -10.88 8.18
C TRP A 83 15.42 -12.30 7.91
N TRP A 84 14.77 -13.11 7.06
CA TRP A 84 15.17 -14.52 6.90
C TRP A 84 14.87 -15.13 5.51
N HIS A 85 15.33 -14.53 4.40
CA HIS A 85 15.53 -15.31 3.16
C HIS A 85 16.75 -16.24 3.35
N PHE A 86 16.55 -17.35 4.07
CA PHE A 86 17.43 -18.51 3.99
C PHE A 86 16.64 -19.69 3.42
N GLU A 87 16.66 -19.81 2.10
CA GLU A 87 16.24 -21.04 1.43
C GLU A 87 17.08 -21.23 0.16
N TYR A 88 17.79 -22.36 0.05
CA TYR A 88 18.34 -22.77 -1.23
C TYR A 88 17.17 -23.21 -2.12
N ARG A 89 16.69 -22.28 -2.96
CA ARG A 89 15.67 -22.52 -3.99
C ARG A 89 16.32 -22.53 -5.38
N THR A 90 15.76 -23.29 -6.31
CA THR A 90 16.00 -23.09 -7.75
C THR A 90 14.99 -22.13 -8.40
N VAL A 91 13.95 -21.70 -7.69
CA VAL A 91 13.15 -20.48 -7.96
C VAL A 91 12.31 -20.08 -6.74
N GLU A 92 12.34 -18.80 -6.39
CA GLU A 92 11.53 -18.14 -5.37
C GLU A 92 10.19 -17.65 -5.97
N PRO A 93 9.02 -17.85 -5.32
CA PRO A 93 7.73 -17.46 -5.87
C PRO A 93 7.58 -15.93 -5.91
N ILE A 94 7.50 -15.44 -7.13
CA ILE A 94 7.24 -14.04 -7.48
C ILE A 94 5.89 -13.59 -6.88
N ARG A 95 5.93 -12.80 -5.80
CA ARG A 95 4.77 -12.01 -5.31
C ARG A 95 4.80 -10.63 -5.95
N LEU A 96 4.22 -10.52 -7.14
CA LEU A 96 4.08 -9.21 -7.79
C LEU A 96 2.95 -8.40 -7.14
N PRO A 97 3.14 -7.08 -7.00
CA PRO A 97 2.06 -6.20 -6.61
C PRO A 97 0.99 -6.19 -7.72
N HIS A 98 -0.25 -5.86 -7.36
CA HIS A 98 -1.26 -5.63 -8.40
C HIS A 98 -0.82 -4.45 -9.27
N PRO A 99 -0.76 -4.58 -10.61
CA PRO A 99 -0.13 -3.57 -11.47
C PRO A 99 -0.78 -2.19 -11.36
N ALA A 100 -2.11 -2.13 -11.18
CA ALA A 100 -2.80 -0.86 -10.97
C ALA A 100 -2.49 -0.21 -9.60
N ALA A 101 -2.24 -0.99 -8.56
CA ALA A 101 -1.86 -0.45 -7.25
C ALA A 101 -0.40 0.05 -7.29
N ALA A 102 0.49 -0.73 -7.89
CA ALA A 102 1.89 -0.35 -8.12
C ALA A 102 1.99 0.92 -8.98
N ALA A 103 1.22 1.02 -10.07
CA ALA A 103 1.18 2.21 -10.91
C ALA A 103 0.65 3.43 -10.14
N TRP A 104 -0.43 3.28 -9.37
CA TRP A 104 -0.98 4.38 -8.58
C TRP A 104 0.03 4.89 -7.56
N LEU A 105 0.71 4.00 -6.82
CA LEU A 105 1.77 4.38 -5.89
C LEU A 105 2.97 4.99 -6.65
N CYS A 106 3.32 4.46 -7.83
CA CYS A 106 4.38 5.02 -8.66
C CYS A 106 4.06 6.43 -9.19
N GLU A 107 2.79 6.81 -9.29
CA GLU A 107 2.40 8.16 -9.72
C GLU A 107 2.19 9.10 -8.52
N HIS A 108 1.50 8.64 -7.48
CA HIS A 108 0.99 9.51 -6.40
C HIS A 108 1.76 9.38 -5.07
N GLY A 109 2.52 8.31 -4.88
CA GLY A 109 3.15 7.96 -3.60
C GLY A 109 4.02 9.07 -2.99
N ALA A 110 4.72 9.86 -3.81
CA ALA A 110 5.58 10.96 -3.36
C ALA A 110 4.85 11.95 -2.44
N ALA A 111 3.59 12.26 -2.74
CA ALA A 111 2.76 13.17 -1.95
C ALA A 111 2.47 12.66 -0.52
N TYR A 112 2.74 11.38 -0.26
CA TYR A 112 2.58 10.72 1.03
C TYR A 112 3.93 10.30 1.62
N GLY A 113 5.04 10.70 0.99
CA GLY A 113 6.37 10.21 1.31
C GLY A 113 6.58 8.73 0.98
N LEU A 114 5.72 8.10 0.16
CA LEU A 114 5.88 6.70 -0.23
C LEU A 114 6.62 6.62 -1.56
N CYS A 115 7.79 6.00 -1.55
CA CYS A 115 8.64 5.91 -2.73
C CYS A 115 9.08 4.48 -2.99
N ARG A 116 8.95 4.05 -4.25
CA ARG A 116 9.73 2.93 -4.77
C ARG A 116 11.18 3.34 -4.85
N ILE A 117 12.05 2.53 -4.26
CA ILE A 117 13.48 2.80 -4.15
C ILE A 117 14.30 1.87 -5.03
N TYR A 118 13.82 0.65 -5.26
CA TYR A 118 14.52 -0.36 -6.05
C TYR A 118 13.73 -0.68 -7.32
N ASP A 119 14.40 -0.63 -8.47
CA ASP A 119 13.76 -0.88 -9.76
C ASP A 119 13.37 -2.37 -9.93
N ASN A 120 14.19 -3.27 -9.39
CA ASN A 120 13.96 -4.72 -9.41
C ASN A 120 12.88 -5.20 -8.41
N GLU A 121 12.43 -4.34 -7.49
CA GLU A 121 11.41 -4.69 -6.47
C GLU A 121 10.16 -3.81 -6.62
N PRO A 122 9.35 -4.02 -7.66
CA PRO A 122 8.14 -3.22 -7.87
C PRO A 122 7.12 -3.34 -6.73
N TRP A 123 7.24 -4.35 -5.87
CA TRP A 123 6.43 -4.56 -4.66
C TRP A 123 6.88 -3.72 -3.45
N HIS A 124 8.07 -3.13 -3.47
CA HIS A 124 8.66 -2.46 -2.31
C HIS A 124 8.56 -0.94 -2.42
N ASP A 125 7.82 -0.34 -1.48
CA ASP A 125 7.72 1.11 -1.29
C ASP A 125 8.18 1.44 0.14
N GLU A 126 9.06 2.43 0.27
CA GLU A 126 9.59 2.89 1.55
C GLU A 126 9.09 4.29 1.89
N LEU A 127 8.99 4.57 3.20
CA LEU A 127 8.76 5.94 3.67
C LEU A 127 10.03 6.79 3.47
N ARG A 128 9.84 7.92 2.81
CA ARG A 128 10.76 9.03 2.54
C ARG A 128 9.99 10.34 2.79
N PRO A 129 9.96 10.82 4.05
CA PRO A 129 9.18 12.01 4.41
C PRO A 129 9.52 13.21 3.53
N ASP A 130 10.82 13.39 3.23
CA ASP A 130 11.33 14.50 2.40
C ASP A 130 10.78 14.48 0.97
N ALA A 131 10.31 13.32 0.48
CA ALA A 131 9.76 13.21 -0.86
C ALA A 131 8.45 13.97 -1.08
N VAL A 132 7.79 14.40 0.00
CA VAL A 132 6.62 15.27 -0.07
C VAL A 132 7.00 16.64 -0.62
N ASP A 133 8.17 17.15 -0.25
CA ASP A 133 8.66 18.48 -0.65
C ASP A 133 9.62 18.39 -1.85
N ASP A 134 10.54 17.43 -1.84
CA ASP A 134 11.64 17.33 -2.81
C ASP A 134 11.32 16.41 -3.99
N GLY A 135 10.19 15.71 -3.95
CA GLY A 135 9.88 14.63 -4.89
C GLY A 135 10.72 13.37 -4.63
N ARG A 136 10.59 12.38 -5.51
CA ARG A 136 11.19 11.06 -5.25
C ARG A 136 12.70 11.07 -5.44
N PRO A 137 13.44 10.38 -4.55
CA PRO A 137 14.84 10.12 -4.82
C PRO A 137 14.98 9.23 -6.07
N PRO A 138 16.13 9.28 -6.76
CA PRO A 138 16.47 8.33 -7.79
C PRO A 138 16.34 6.89 -7.28
N MET A 139 15.83 5.99 -8.12
CA MET A 139 15.80 4.56 -7.83
C MET A 139 17.20 3.97 -8.01
N TYR A 140 17.54 3.02 -7.14
CA TYR A 140 18.68 2.12 -7.31
C TYR A 140 18.25 0.91 -8.16
N ALA A 141 19.18 0.23 -8.82
CA ALA A 141 18.83 -0.97 -9.57
C ALA A 141 18.30 -2.07 -8.64
N ASP A 142 18.95 -2.24 -7.48
CA ASP A 142 18.59 -3.22 -6.44
C ASP A 142 19.10 -2.78 -5.04
N PRO A 143 18.70 -3.46 -3.95
CA PRO A 143 19.11 -3.11 -2.59
C PRO A 143 20.61 -3.12 -2.32
N ALA A 144 21.43 -3.84 -3.11
CA ALA A 144 22.88 -3.90 -2.89
C ALA A 144 23.57 -2.60 -3.30
N GLU A 145 22.98 -1.84 -4.22
CA GLU A 145 23.49 -0.53 -4.63
C GLU A 145 23.14 0.59 -3.64
N ASN A 146 22.26 0.35 -2.67
CA ASN A 146 21.84 1.36 -1.72
C ASN A 146 22.91 1.58 -0.63
N PRO A 147 23.48 2.79 -0.51
CA PRO A 147 24.50 3.06 0.51
C PRO A 147 24.02 2.88 1.96
N ARG A 148 22.70 2.92 2.21
CA ARG A 148 22.11 2.73 3.56
C ARG A 148 22.09 1.27 4.02
N THR A 149 22.17 0.32 3.10
CA THR A 149 22.11 -1.12 3.38
C THR A 149 23.50 -1.76 3.37
N GLN A 150 24.53 -0.99 2.99
CA GLN A 150 25.93 -1.42 3.00
C GLN A 150 26.54 -1.26 4.41
N PRO A 151 27.41 -2.19 4.85
CA PRO A 151 28.06 -2.16 6.16
C PRO A 151 29.15 -1.08 6.28
#